data_AF-Q7MKJ7-F1
#
_entry.id   AF-Q7MKJ7-F1
#
_cell.length_a   1.000
_cell.length_b   1.000
_cell.length_c   1.000
_cell.angle_alpha   90.00
_cell.angle_beta   90.00
_cell.angle_gamma   90.00
#
_symmetry.space_group_name_H-M   'P 1'
#
loop_
_entity.id
_entity.type
_entity.pdbx_description
1 polymer ?
#
loop_
_entity_poly.entity_id
_entity_poly.type
_entity_poly.pdbx_seq_one_letter_code
_entity_poly.pdbx_strand_id
1 'polypeptide(L)'
;MERTLILFCLLFSSLSLASSSNNAFEFKEYLATEIEADELRKVGLHLVTLWEQQHDIYITQKKFVNSELEEAIDLMVNIVNAERCLTEVQKHYPSEPLLKSKYFSSIDLAFEYRKADGYLWNLVREHQDVVLSRIEKERCKDILSVSEIENITKR
;
A
#
# COMPACT_ATOMS: atom_id res chain seq x y z
N MET A 1 -26.15 -5.82 -26.66
CA MET A 1 -25.15 -4.81 -26.31
C MET A 1 -24.66 -4.96 -24.86
N GLU A 2 -25.51 -5.40 -23.92
CA GLU A 2 -25.11 -5.68 -22.51
C GLU A 2 -24.12 -6.85 -22.35
N ARG A 3 -24.27 -7.95 -23.10
CA ARG A 3 -23.37 -9.11 -23.01
C ARG A 3 -21.92 -8.81 -23.42
N THR A 4 -21.72 -7.89 -24.37
CA THR A 4 -20.40 -7.46 -24.83
C THR A 4 -19.70 -6.58 -23.78
N LEU A 5 -20.46 -5.76 -23.06
CA LEU A 5 -19.96 -4.92 -21.97
C LEU A 5 -19.50 -5.75 -20.76
N ILE A 6 -20.26 -6.81 -20.41
CA ILE A 6 -19.91 -7.70 -19.30
C ILE A 6 -18.63 -8.48 -19.61
N LEU A 7 -18.47 -9.00 -20.85
CA LEU A 7 -17.23 -9.67 -21.25
C LEU A 7 -16.02 -8.72 -21.23
N PHE A 8 -16.21 -7.45 -21.63
CA PHE A 8 -15.16 -6.44 -21.59
C PHE A 8 -14.76 -6.13 -20.14
N CYS A 9 -15.72 -5.90 -19.23
CA CYS A 9 -15.42 -5.66 -17.81
C CYS A 9 -14.65 -6.82 -17.16
N LEU A 10 -15.02 -8.07 -17.47
CA LEU A 10 -14.34 -9.26 -16.92
C LEU A 10 -12.90 -9.42 -17.44
N LEU A 11 -12.64 -9.08 -18.71
CA LEU A 11 -11.30 -9.16 -19.29
C LEU A 11 -10.38 -8.05 -18.79
N PHE A 12 -10.87 -6.84 -18.56
CA PHE A 12 -10.07 -5.75 -18.00
C PHE A 12 -9.73 -6.00 -16.52
N SER A 13 -10.67 -6.56 -15.76
CA SER A 13 -10.46 -6.88 -14.35
C SER A 13 -9.40 -7.96 -14.15
N SER A 14 -9.40 -9.00 -15.00
CA SER A 14 -8.39 -10.06 -14.92
C SER A 14 -7.00 -9.61 -15.39
N LEU A 15 -6.92 -8.75 -16.41
CA LEU A 15 -5.65 -8.20 -16.89
C LEU A 15 -5.03 -7.24 -15.87
N SER A 16 -5.85 -6.40 -15.23
CA SER A 16 -5.40 -5.49 -14.18
C SER A 16 -4.93 -6.24 -12.92
N LEU A 17 -5.66 -7.30 -12.53
CA LEU A 17 -5.28 -8.15 -11.40
C LEU A 17 -3.94 -8.89 -11.65
N ALA A 18 -3.77 -9.46 -12.84
CA ALA A 18 -2.54 -10.14 -13.24
C ALA A 18 -1.34 -9.19 -13.34
N SER A 19 -1.55 -7.96 -13.80
CA SER A 19 -0.49 -6.94 -13.84
C SER A 19 -0.09 -6.48 -12.44
N SER A 20 -1.04 -6.35 -11.53
CA SER A 20 -0.77 -5.99 -10.12
C SER A 20 0.00 -7.09 -9.39
N SER A 21 -0.42 -8.34 -9.54
CA SER A 21 0.26 -9.48 -8.89
C SER A 21 1.68 -9.65 -9.40
N ASN A 22 1.93 -9.43 -10.70
CA ASN A 22 3.27 -9.49 -11.26
C ASN A 22 4.15 -8.35 -10.74
N ASN A 23 3.63 -7.11 -10.65
CA ASN A 23 4.39 -5.99 -10.09
C ASN A 23 4.76 -6.22 -8.61
N ALA A 24 3.83 -6.77 -7.82
CA ALA A 24 4.10 -7.10 -6.43
C ALA A 24 5.13 -8.22 -6.26
N PHE A 25 5.11 -9.22 -7.13
CA PHE A 25 6.13 -10.26 -7.16
C PHE A 25 7.51 -9.69 -7.49
N GLU A 26 7.64 -8.94 -8.59
CA GLU A 26 8.89 -8.30 -9.01
C GLU A 26 9.44 -7.35 -7.94
N PHE A 27 8.56 -6.64 -7.23
CA PHE A 27 8.97 -5.78 -6.12
C PHE A 27 9.47 -6.57 -4.92
N LYS A 28 8.82 -7.69 -4.57
CA LYS A 28 9.30 -8.57 -3.48
C LYS A 28 10.67 -9.17 -3.81
N GLU A 29 10.92 -9.55 -5.05
CA GLU A 29 12.25 -9.98 -5.51
C GLU A 29 13.26 -8.85 -5.38
N TYR A 30 12.93 -7.65 -5.85
CA TYR A 30 13.77 -6.47 -5.73
C TYR A 30 14.15 -6.15 -4.26
N LEU A 31 13.19 -6.23 -3.34
CA LEU A 31 13.45 -6.04 -1.91
C LEU A 31 14.45 -7.07 -1.36
N ALA A 32 14.42 -8.29 -1.88
CA ALA A 32 15.30 -9.37 -1.45
C ALA A 32 16.73 -9.24 -2.02
N THR A 33 16.90 -8.64 -3.20
CA THR A 33 18.20 -8.57 -3.89
C THR A 33 18.90 -7.22 -3.79
N GLU A 34 18.15 -6.12 -3.81
CA GLU A 34 18.73 -4.77 -3.98
C GLU A 34 18.70 -3.92 -2.71
N ILE A 35 17.90 -4.28 -1.71
CA ILE A 35 17.79 -3.51 -0.45
C ILE A 35 18.62 -4.21 0.62
N GLU A 36 19.64 -3.52 1.14
CA GLU A 36 20.55 -4.07 2.15
C GLU A 36 19.96 -3.92 3.56
N ALA A 37 19.39 -2.76 3.86
CA ALA A 37 18.80 -2.42 5.15
C ALA A 37 17.55 -3.27 5.46
N ASP A 38 17.62 -4.07 6.54
CA ASP A 38 16.56 -5.01 6.91
C ASP A 38 15.28 -4.28 7.33
N GLU A 39 15.40 -3.17 8.05
CA GLU A 39 14.28 -2.32 8.45
C GLU A 39 13.53 -1.78 7.22
N LEU A 40 14.27 -1.35 6.19
CA LEU A 40 13.66 -0.85 4.95
C LEU A 40 12.99 -1.99 4.17
N ARG A 41 13.62 -3.16 4.14
CA ARG A 41 13.05 -4.37 3.53
C ARG A 41 11.74 -4.78 4.20
N LYS A 42 11.68 -4.82 5.53
CA LYS A 42 10.46 -5.16 6.29
C LYS A 42 9.32 -4.19 6.01
N VAL A 43 9.61 -2.89 6.00
CA VAL A 43 8.61 -1.87 5.67
C VAL A 43 8.14 -2.00 4.22
N GLY A 44 9.05 -2.26 3.29
CA GLY A 44 8.72 -2.51 1.88
C GLY A 44 7.79 -3.72 1.71
N LEU A 45 8.08 -4.83 2.37
CA LEU A 45 7.27 -6.06 2.34
C LEU A 45 5.87 -5.82 2.92
N HIS A 46 5.78 -5.05 4.01
CA HIS A 46 4.49 -4.71 4.60
C HIS A 46 3.67 -3.80 3.66
N LEU A 47 4.30 -2.78 3.08
CA LEU A 47 3.63 -1.84 2.17
C LEU A 47 3.11 -2.51 0.91
N VAL A 48 3.86 -3.42 0.28
CA VAL A 48 3.39 -4.08 -0.93
C VAL A 48 2.12 -4.89 -0.66
N THR A 49 2.00 -5.54 0.49
CA THR A 49 0.77 -6.24 0.87
C THR A 49 -0.42 -5.29 1.01
N LEU A 50 -0.22 -4.12 1.62
CA LEU A 50 -1.28 -3.11 1.77
C LEU A 50 -1.68 -2.49 0.43
N TRP A 51 -0.71 -2.23 -0.46
CA TRP A 51 -1.00 -1.73 -1.81
C TRP A 51 -1.72 -2.76 -2.67
N GLU A 52 -1.36 -4.05 -2.57
CA GLU A 52 -2.10 -5.15 -3.20
C GLU A 52 -3.56 -5.17 -2.72
N GLN A 53 -3.79 -5.11 -1.40
CA GLN A 53 -5.15 -5.08 -0.84
C GLN A 53 -5.96 -3.86 -1.29
N GLN A 54 -5.33 -2.68 -1.32
CA GLN A 54 -5.94 -1.46 -1.81
C GLN A 54 -6.34 -1.56 -3.29
N HIS A 55 -5.44 -2.12 -4.11
CA HIS A 55 -5.69 -2.31 -5.53
C HIS A 55 -6.80 -3.35 -5.78
N ASP A 56 -6.83 -4.44 -5.01
CA ASP A 56 -7.88 -5.46 -5.07
C ASP A 56 -9.26 -4.87 -4.74
N ILE A 57 -9.34 -4.05 -3.70
CA ILE A 57 -10.59 -3.34 -3.34
C ILE A 57 -11.06 -2.46 -4.50
N TYR A 58 -10.12 -1.76 -5.15
CA TYR A 58 -10.43 -0.89 -6.26
C TYR A 58 -10.90 -1.66 -7.51
N ILE A 59 -10.20 -2.73 -7.93
CA ILE A 59 -10.61 -3.54 -9.08
C ILE A 59 -11.99 -4.16 -8.85
N THR A 60 -12.19 -4.72 -7.64
CA THR A 60 -13.44 -5.42 -7.32
C THR A 60 -14.60 -4.47 -7.03
N GLN A 61 -14.30 -3.18 -6.84
CA GLN A 61 -15.26 -2.14 -6.43
C GLN A 61 -16.16 -2.62 -5.29
N LYS A 62 -15.56 -3.25 -4.27
CA LYS A 62 -16.30 -3.80 -3.13
C LYS A 62 -17.27 -2.75 -2.59
N LYS A 63 -18.55 -3.11 -2.51
CA LYS A 63 -19.59 -2.24 -1.95
C LYS A 63 -19.63 -2.46 -0.45
N PHE A 64 -18.94 -1.60 0.28
CA PHE A 64 -18.77 -1.71 1.71
C PHE A 64 -20.11 -1.55 2.46
N VAL A 65 -20.63 -2.63 3.07
CA VAL A 65 -21.60 -2.57 4.17
C VAL A 65 -20.88 -2.26 5.49
N ASN A 66 -21.61 -1.97 6.58
CA ASN A 66 -21.02 -1.49 7.85
C ASN A 66 -19.80 -2.28 8.35
N SER A 67 -19.79 -3.62 8.25
CA SER A 67 -18.64 -4.44 8.67
C SER A 67 -17.42 -4.26 7.77
N GLU A 68 -17.64 -4.09 6.48
CA GLU A 68 -16.57 -3.91 5.52
C GLU A 68 -16.02 -2.47 5.62
N LEU A 69 -16.86 -1.47 5.92
CA LEU A 69 -16.40 -0.07 6.07
C LEU A 69 -15.31 0.04 7.14
N GLU A 70 -15.45 -0.72 8.22
CA GLU A 70 -14.42 -0.82 9.26
C GLU A 70 -13.11 -1.40 8.71
N GLU A 71 -13.18 -2.43 7.84
CA GLU A 71 -12.01 -2.98 7.15
C GLU A 71 -11.34 -1.94 6.24
N ALA A 72 -12.13 -1.09 5.56
CA ALA A 72 -11.59 -0.01 4.73
C ALA A 72 -10.91 1.08 5.57
N ILE A 73 -11.48 1.42 6.73
CA ILE A 73 -10.89 2.34 7.70
C ILE A 73 -9.56 1.76 8.21
N ASP A 74 -9.55 0.50 8.63
CA ASP A 74 -8.36 -0.15 9.16
C ASP A 74 -7.26 -0.27 8.10
N LEU A 75 -7.62 -0.60 6.85
CA LEU A 75 -6.68 -0.60 5.74
C LEU A 75 -6.08 0.80 5.50
N MET A 76 -6.91 1.85 5.51
CA MET A 76 -6.42 3.22 5.35
C MET A 76 -5.45 3.61 6.48
N VAL A 77 -5.79 3.29 7.73
CA VAL A 77 -4.94 3.54 8.90
C VAL A 77 -3.60 2.82 8.74
N ASN A 78 -3.62 1.54 8.34
CA ASN A 78 -2.41 0.74 8.13
C ASN A 78 -1.53 1.31 7.01
N ILE A 79 -2.12 1.72 5.88
CA ILE A 79 -1.39 2.37 4.79
C ILE A 79 -0.71 3.65 5.29
N VAL A 80 -1.46 4.53 5.97
CA VAL A 80 -0.90 5.80 6.47
C VAL A 80 0.22 5.56 7.49
N ASN A 81 0.06 4.60 8.41
CA ASN A 81 1.09 4.26 9.38
C ASN A 81 2.33 3.68 8.71
N ALA A 82 2.17 2.78 7.74
CA ALA A 82 3.26 2.18 6.99
C ALA A 82 4.00 3.20 6.12
N GLU A 83 3.31 4.14 5.47
CA GLU A 83 3.94 5.21 4.69
C GLU A 83 4.71 6.21 5.56
N ARG A 84 4.18 6.54 6.74
CA ARG A 84 4.89 7.34 7.75
C ARG A 84 6.15 6.62 8.24
N CYS A 85 6.06 5.30 8.45
CA CYS A 85 7.21 4.49 8.80
C CYS A 85 8.26 4.45 7.69
N LEU A 86 7.86 4.21 6.44
CA LEU A 86 8.75 4.23 5.29
C LEU A 86 9.50 5.56 5.20
N THR A 87 8.79 6.67 5.34
CA THR A 87 9.39 8.01 5.31
C THR A 87 10.47 8.17 6.38
N GLU A 88 10.30 7.57 7.56
CA GLU A 88 11.29 7.62 8.63
C GLU A 88 12.51 6.75 8.32
N VAL A 89 12.28 5.49 7.96
CA VAL A 89 13.34 4.53 7.65
C VAL A 89 14.16 4.99 6.44
N GLN A 90 13.52 5.49 5.39
CA GLN A 90 14.18 5.95 4.17
C GLN A 90 15.04 7.21 4.40
N LYS A 91 14.69 8.04 5.39
CA LYS A 91 15.57 9.14 5.83
C LYS A 91 16.80 8.63 6.56
N HIS A 92 16.69 7.53 7.29
CA HIS A 92 17.81 6.92 8.00
C HIS A 92 18.81 6.27 7.02
N TYR A 93 18.32 5.66 5.94
CA TYR A 93 19.13 5.03 4.90
C TYR A 93 19.07 5.80 3.56
N PRO A 94 19.67 7.00 3.45
CA PRO A 94 19.57 7.82 2.23
C PRO A 94 20.34 7.25 1.03
N SER A 95 21.24 6.29 1.24
CA SER A 95 21.94 5.56 0.18
C SER A 95 21.09 4.46 -0.44
N GLU A 96 20.04 4.00 0.27
CA GLU A 96 19.13 3.00 -0.25
C GLU A 96 18.22 3.61 -1.33
N PRO A 97 17.88 2.86 -2.38
CA PRO A 97 16.92 3.32 -3.37
C PRO A 97 15.54 3.64 -2.79
N LEU A 98 14.83 4.58 -3.43
CA LEU A 98 13.47 4.95 -3.02
C LEU A 98 12.45 3.86 -3.38
N LEU A 99 11.87 3.22 -2.36
CA LEU A 99 10.98 2.06 -2.54
C LEU A 99 9.73 2.41 -3.35
N LYS A 100 9.07 3.53 -3.05
CA LYS A 100 7.88 3.98 -3.82
C LYS A 100 8.20 4.19 -5.29
N SER A 101 9.39 4.69 -5.61
CA SER A 101 9.79 4.89 -7.01
C SER A 101 9.97 3.57 -7.75
N LYS A 102 10.42 2.51 -7.07
CA LYS A 102 10.56 1.19 -7.68
C LYS A 102 9.21 0.52 -7.88
N TYR A 103 8.33 0.56 -6.88
CA TYR A 103 7.01 -0.07 -6.97
C TYR A 103 6.09 0.61 -7.99
N PHE A 104 6.17 1.94 -8.11
CA PHE A 104 5.43 2.74 -9.09
C PHE A 104 6.34 3.19 -10.24
N SER A 105 7.12 2.26 -10.79
CA SER A 105 8.20 2.55 -11.75
C SER A 105 7.73 3.01 -13.13
N SER A 106 6.46 2.80 -13.48
CA SER A 106 5.85 3.29 -14.72
C SER A 106 4.70 4.25 -14.45
N ILE A 107 4.39 5.09 -15.44
CA ILE A 107 3.24 6.02 -15.36
C ILE A 107 1.94 5.25 -15.17
N ASP A 108 1.78 4.11 -15.85
CA ASP A 108 0.56 3.30 -15.76
C ASP A 108 0.37 2.74 -14.34
N LEU A 109 1.43 2.19 -13.75
CA LEU A 109 1.40 1.68 -12.37
C LEU A 109 1.14 2.79 -11.35
N ALA A 110 1.80 3.93 -11.52
CA ALA A 110 1.57 5.10 -10.68
C ALA A 110 0.12 5.59 -10.80
N PHE A 111 -0.43 5.59 -12.01
CA PHE A 111 -1.80 6.04 -12.25
C PHE A 111 -2.84 5.09 -11.65
N GLU A 112 -2.69 3.77 -11.82
CA GLU A 112 -3.59 2.79 -11.21
C GLU A 112 -3.56 2.85 -9.69
N TYR A 113 -2.37 3.02 -9.08
CA TYR A 113 -2.26 3.26 -7.65
C TYR A 113 -3.02 4.51 -7.20
N ARG A 114 -2.89 5.64 -7.92
CA ARG A 114 -3.61 6.87 -7.58
C ARG A 114 -5.13 6.70 -7.67
N LYS A 115 -5.64 5.86 -8.59
CA LYS A 115 -7.07 5.53 -8.64
C LYS A 115 -7.49 4.71 -7.43
N ALA A 116 -6.72 3.69 -7.08
CA ALA A 116 -7.01 2.84 -5.92
C ALA A 116 -6.97 3.63 -4.60
N ASP A 117 -5.99 4.53 -4.46
CA ASP A 117 -5.87 5.48 -3.35
C ASP A 117 -7.08 6.42 -3.29
N GLY A 118 -7.44 7.06 -4.41
CA GLY A 118 -8.61 7.93 -4.48
C GLY A 118 -9.92 7.19 -4.16
N TYR A 119 -10.05 5.94 -4.60
CA TYR A 119 -11.22 5.11 -4.29
C TYR A 119 -11.33 4.81 -2.80
N LEU A 120 -10.25 4.36 -2.16
CA LEU A 120 -10.23 4.08 -0.72
C LEU A 120 -10.51 5.34 0.10
N TRP A 121 -9.89 6.48 -0.24
CA TRP A 121 -10.17 7.77 0.40
C TRP A 121 -11.65 8.19 0.29
N ASN A 122 -12.26 7.96 -0.86
CA ASN A 122 -13.67 8.28 -1.07
C ASN A 122 -14.59 7.41 -0.22
N LEU A 123 -14.25 6.14 -0.04
CA LEU A 123 -15.03 5.22 0.81
C LEU A 123 -15.03 5.65 2.28
N VAL A 124 -13.87 6.06 2.80
CA VAL A 124 -13.73 6.44 4.22
C VAL A 124 -13.96 7.94 4.46
N ARG A 125 -14.37 8.70 3.44
CA ARG A 125 -14.45 10.16 3.47
C ARG A 125 -15.31 10.71 4.61
N GLU A 126 -16.43 10.07 4.90
CA GLU A 126 -17.36 10.49 5.96
C GLU A 126 -16.87 10.08 7.38
N HIS A 127 -15.79 9.30 7.45
CA HIS A 127 -15.18 8.76 8.67
C HIS A 127 -13.70 9.16 8.80
N GLN A 128 -13.29 10.26 8.17
CA GLN A 128 -11.90 10.73 8.20
C GLN A 128 -11.42 11.05 9.61
N ASP A 129 -12.29 11.56 10.47
CA ASP A 129 -12.01 11.80 11.89
C ASP A 129 -11.67 10.50 12.63
N VAL A 130 -12.41 9.42 12.34
CA VAL A 130 -12.15 8.08 12.88
C VAL A 130 -10.79 7.58 12.40
N VAL A 131 -10.51 7.67 11.09
CA VAL A 131 -9.20 7.30 10.52
C VAL A 131 -8.07 8.06 11.24
N LEU A 132 -8.18 9.39 11.32
CA LEU A 132 -7.17 10.24 11.96
C LEU A 132 -6.98 9.91 13.45
N SER A 133 -8.05 9.56 14.16
CA SER A 133 -7.98 9.20 15.58
C SER A 133 -7.25 7.88 15.85
N ARG A 134 -7.22 6.98 14.85
CA ARG A 134 -6.61 5.65 14.93
C ARG A 134 -5.20 5.57 14.37
N ILE A 135 -4.73 6.62 13.69
CA ILE A 135 -3.34 6.73 13.24
C ILE A 135 -2.41 6.64 14.45
N GLU A 136 -1.39 5.82 14.33
CA GLU A 136 -0.52 5.49 15.45
C GLU A 136 0.41 6.64 15.80
N LYS A 137 0.52 6.94 17.10
CA LYS A 137 1.40 8.02 17.57
C LYS A 137 2.85 7.62 17.47
N GLU A 138 3.15 6.38 17.85
CA GLU A 138 4.47 5.78 17.73
C GLU A 138 4.67 5.26 16.30
N ARG A 139 5.71 5.76 15.62
CA ARG A 139 5.99 5.38 14.23
C ARG A 139 6.58 3.97 14.19
N CYS A 140 6.26 3.23 13.14
CA CYS A 140 6.81 1.89 12.85
C CYS A 140 6.49 0.77 13.85
N LYS A 141 5.75 1.02 14.93
CA LYS A 141 5.50 0.04 16.00
C LYS A 141 4.89 -1.29 15.54
N ASP A 142 4.10 -1.26 14.47
CA ASP A 142 3.40 -2.45 13.95
C ASP A 142 4.25 -3.23 12.92
N ILE A 143 5.44 -2.72 12.57
CA ILE A 143 6.29 -3.27 11.50
C ILE A 143 7.69 -3.62 12.01
N LEU A 144 8.25 -2.78 12.88
CA LEU A 144 9.61 -2.90 13.41
C LEU A 144 9.59 -3.19 14.90
N SER A 145 10.59 -3.92 15.38
CA SER A 145 10.84 -4.11 16.81
C SER A 145 11.28 -2.81 17.48
N VAL A 146 11.14 -2.74 18.80
CA VAL A 146 11.58 -1.58 19.60
C VAL A 146 13.05 -1.25 19.35
N SER A 147 13.93 -2.25 19.26
CA SER A 147 15.36 -2.03 18.98
C SER A 147 15.62 -1.44 17.60
N GLU A 148 14.86 -1.87 16.59
CA GLU A 148 14.98 -1.33 15.22
C GLU A 148 14.46 0.11 15.16
N ILE A 149 13.35 0.41 15.86
CA ILE A 149 12.82 1.77 15.99
C ILE A 149 13.83 2.68 16.69
N GLU A 150 14.45 2.21 17.78
CA GLU A 150 15.50 2.94 18.46
C GLU A 150 16.71 3.21 17.54
N ASN A 151 17.10 2.25 16.71
CA ASN A 151 18.21 2.43 15.76
C ASN A 151 17.90 3.50 14.72
N ILE A 152 16.72 3.48 14.12
CA ILE A 152 16.38 4.45 13.06
C ILE A 152 16.10 5.87 13.61
N THR A 153 15.72 5.98 14.88
CA THR A 153 15.40 7.26 15.55
C THR A 153 16.58 7.90 16.27
N LYS A 154 17.60 7.14 16.68
CA LYS A 154 18.85 7.68 17.24
C LYS A 154 19.68 8.32 16.12
N ARG A 155 19.73 9.66 16.12
CA ARG A 155 20.69 10.48 15.36
C ARG A 155 21.51 11.33 16.32
#